data_AF-T1ECH2-F1
#
_entry.id   AF-T1ECH2-F1
#
_cell.length_a   1.000
_cell.length_b   1.000
_cell.length_c   1.000
_cell.angle_alpha   90.00
_cell.angle_beta   90.00
_cell.angle_gamma   90.00
#
_symmetry.space_group_name_H-M   'P 1'
#
loop_
_entity.id
_entity.type
_entity.pdbx_description
1 polymer ?
#
loop_
_entity_poly.entity_id
_entity_poly.type
_entity_poly.pdbx_seq_one_letter_code
_entity_poly.pdbx_strand_id
1 'polypeptide(L)'
;MHVNKKNRNEINMKISQSELLLILLLISCDMNKKNAIGEYHNINFPINRTFCSVNDHNNVRFDELFSQFDLTDYQISVILYLKSVLTDSEFVVRDTDGVMVKTYDNHDFYKLLSTIFGALKTKTVAGNIAATFNAKVAAEVAVAKVRKGVEKNALSERFVKINNDYREMLKLACDDPKQAYTKLIDSHFTKLNMDANIKFKAIEYDSALIVKIFDKFNLTTEEKRAVYYLRDVIIDSKFIVFYYVGHEPKYSLKTYTSNDFHYLISKIVFGTNKFKMVTNNVMGTLKAQDEALAAINMINDISEKDRLNANYLKIDNDYKEALKLAFYDPDKVCAEIIAMNYANKFEEIKIEARVRDKS
;
A
#
# COMPACT_ATOMS: atom_id res chain seq x y z
N MET A 1 56.12 -7.52 -30.49
CA MET A 1 55.68 -7.61 -29.08
C MET A 1 54.91 -6.33 -28.74
N HIS A 2 53.57 -6.37 -28.71
CA HIS A 2 52.74 -6.46 -27.47
C HIS A 2 52.91 -5.20 -26.59
N VAL A 3 51.93 -4.35 -26.21
CA VAL A 3 50.45 -4.38 -26.11
C VAL A 3 49.97 -2.90 -26.09
N ASN A 4 49.04 -2.48 -26.95
CA ASN A 4 47.64 -2.09 -26.71
C ASN A 4 47.34 -1.17 -25.48
N LYS A 5 46.93 0.09 -25.72
CA LYS A 5 46.10 0.87 -24.78
C LYS A 5 44.90 1.46 -25.51
N LYS A 6 43.74 1.08 -24.99
CA LYS A 6 42.40 1.09 -25.56
C LYS A 6 41.67 2.39 -25.20
N ASN A 7 40.99 2.96 -26.19
CA ASN A 7 40.04 4.06 -26.11
C ASN A 7 39.03 3.90 -24.96
N ARG A 8 38.83 4.96 -24.16
CA ARG A 8 37.58 5.20 -23.42
C ARG A 8 36.74 6.18 -24.22
N ASN A 9 35.63 5.70 -24.77
CA ASN A 9 34.57 6.55 -25.32
C ASN A 9 33.68 6.99 -24.16
N GLU A 10 33.68 8.27 -23.84
CA GLU A 10 32.63 8.93 -23.07
C GLU A 10 31.44 9.19 -24.00
N ILE A 11 30.30 8.55 -23.74
CA ILE A 11 29.04 8.86 -24.41
C ILE A 11 28.35 9.95 -23.59
N ASN A 12 28.55 11.20 -24.01
CA ASN A 12 27.88 12.37 -23.49
C ASN A 12 26.56 12.53 -24.26
N MET A 13 25.43 12.07 -23.70
CA MET A 13 24.12 12.22 -24.34
C MET A 13 23.61 13.65 -24.09
N LYS A 14 23.87 14.56 -25.03
CA LYS A 14 23.24 15.88 -25.10
C LYS A 14 21.78 15.71 -25.54
N ILE A 15 20.85 15.82 -24.59
CA ILE A 15 19.42 15.94 -24.87
C ILE A 15 19.19 17.29 -25.56
N SER A 16 18.53 17.28 -26.71
CA SER A 16 18.26 18.48 -27.51
C SER A 16 17.17 19.34 -26.86
N GLN A 17 17.22 20.67 -27.03
CA GLN A 17 16.19 21.59 -26.54
C GLN A 17 14.78 21.24 -27.04
N SER A 18 14.67 20.62 -28.22
CA SER A 18 13.43 20.09 -28.78
C SER A 18 12.84 18.92 -27.98
N GLU A 19 13.68 18.05 -27.40
CA GLU A 19 13.22 16.96 -26.51
C GLU A 19 12.79 17.48 -25.13
N LEU A 20 13.47 18.51 -24.62
CA LEU A 20 13.08 19.23 -23.40
C LEU A 20 11.74 19.95 -23.54
N LEU A 21 11.48 20.55 -24.71
CA LEU A 21 10.19 21.18 -25.05
C LEU A 21 9.06 20.17 -25.20
N LEU A 22 9.32 18.99 -25.78
CA LEU A 22 8.33 17.90 -25.87
C LEU A 22 7.97 17.35 -24.48
N ILE A 23 8.96 17.24 -23.58
CA ILE A 23 8.76 16.82 -22.18
C ILE A 23 7.96 17.88 -21.41
N LEU A 24 8.24 19.17 -21.61
CA LEU A 24 7.48 20.27 -20.99
C LEU A 24 6.03 20.36 -21.51
N LEU A 25 5.80 20.07 -22.79
CA LEU A 25 4.45 19.98 -23.38
C LEU A 25 3.65 18.80 -22.81
N LEU A 26 4.29 17.65 -22.58
CA LEU A 26 3.66 16.50 -21.91
C LEU A 26 3.33 16.80 -20.44
N ILE A 27 4.15 17.60 -19.74
CA ILE A 27 3.89 18.07 -18.37
C ILE A 27 2.74 19.10 -18.34
N SER A 28 2.61 19.95 -19.36
CA SER A 28 1.54 20.97 -19.41
C SER A 28 0.14 20.37 -19.65
N CYS A 29 0.03 19.18 -20.24
CA CYS A 29 -1.25 18.49 -20.40
C CYS A 29 -1.77 17.87 -19.09
N ASP A 30 -0.92 17.68 -18.09
CA ASP A 30 -1.28 16.99 -16.82
C ASP A 30 -1.47 17.95 -15.63
N MET A 31 -1.19 19.26 -15.80
CA MET A 31 -1.09 20.22 -14.69
C MET A 31 -2.29 21.16 -14.52
N ASN A 32 -3.36 21.03 -15.30
CA ASN A 32 -4.61 21.75 -15.02
C ASN A 32 -5.54 20.93 -14.14
N LYS A 33 -5.21 20.89 -12.85
CA LYS A 33 -6.18 20.83 -11.73
C LYS A 33 -5.49 21.30 -10.44
N LYS A 34 -5.54 22.61 -10.19
CA LYS A 34 -5.07 23.25 -8.95
C LYS A 34 -6.10 23.05 -7.82
N ASN A 35 -5.58 22.68 -6.66
CA ASN A 35 -6.12 22.68 -5.30
C ASN A 35 -7.34 23.57 -5.00
N ALA A 36 -8.42 22.96 -4.53
CA ALA A 36 -9.23 23.40 -3.39
C ALA A 36 -10.26 22.30 -3.04
N ILE A 37 -10.26 21.84 -1.78
CA ILE A 37 -11.34 21.07 -1.10
C ILE A 37 -11.71 19.72 -1.75
N GLY A 38 -11.23 18.63 -1.13
CA GLY A 38 -11.80 17.26 -1.15
C GLY A 38 -12.81 16.88 -2.23
N GLU A 39 -12.39 16.80 -3.49
CA GLU A 39 -13.17 16.17 -4.54
C GLU A 39 -12.55 14.81 -4.90
N TYR A 40 -13.29 13.75 -4.59
CA TYR A 40 -13.02 12.40 -5.07
C TYR A 40 -12.99 12.41 -6.61
N HIS A 41 -11.82 12.17 -7.20
CA HIS A 41 -11.71 12.02 -8.64
C HIS A 41 -12.49 10.78 -9.09
N ASN A 42 -13.58 11.03 -9.82
CA ASN A 42 -14.35 10.06 -10.59
C ASN A 42 -13.43 9.35 -11.58
N ILE A 43 -12.98 8.16 -11.22
CA ILE A 43 -12.50 7.18 -12.19
C ILE A 43 -13.77 6.55 -12.79
N ASN A 44 -14.05 6.85 -14.06
CA ASN A 44 -15.15 6.24 -14.81
C ASN A 44 -14.90 4.72 -14.92
N PHE A 45 -15.52 3.95 -14.03
CA PHE A 45 -15.55 2.50 -14.13
C PHE A 45 -16.78 2.07 -14.95
N PRO A 46 -16.64 1.09 -15.86
CA PRO A 46 -17.79 0.49 -16.51
C PRO A 46 -18.59 -0.29 -15.46
N ILE A 47 -19.67 0.31 -14.99
CA ILE A 47 -20.63 -0.32 -14.09
C ILE A 47 -21.40 -1.35 -14.90
N ASN A 48 -21.13 -2.63 -14.68
CA ASN A 48 -22.01 -3.68 -15.18
C ASN A 48 -23.30 -3.64 -14.34
N ARG A 49 -24.25 -2.80 -14.77
CA ARG A 49 -25.58 -2.65 -14.15
C ARG A 49 -26.44 -3.88 -14.45
N THR A 50 -26.06 -5.05 -13.94
CA THR A 50 -27.02 -6.14 -13.81
C THR A 50 -27.88 -5.87 -12.58
N PHE A 51 -28.89 -5.03 -12.76
CA PHE A 51 -30.10 -5.13 -11.97
C PHE A 51 -30.75 -6.45 -12.38
N CYS A 52 -30.45 -7.54 -11.69
CA CYS A 52 -31.10 -8.82 -11.96
C CYS A 52 -32.60 -8.67 -11.66
N SER A 53 -33.38 -8.31 -12.68
CA SER A 53 -34.81 -8.60 -12.75
C SER A 53 -34.92 -10.07 -13.16
N VAL A 54 -34.89 -10.97 -12.19
CA VAL A 54 -35.35 -12.34 -12.40
C VAL A 54 -36.46 -12.57 -11.38
N ASN A 55 -37.68 -12.40 -11.87
CA ASN A 55 -38.96 -12.88 -11.34
C ASN A 55 -38.96 -13.32 -9.87
N ASP A 56 -39.19 -12.37 -8.96
CA ASP A 56 -39.74 -12.69 -7.64
C ASP A 56 -40.65 -11.55 -7.17
N HIS A 57 -41.80 -11.91 -6.60
CA HIS A 57 -42.93 -11.04 -6.27
C HIS A 57 -42.67 -10.02 -5.13
N ASN A 58 -41.42 -9.63 -4.87
CA ASN A 58 -40.98 -8.66 -3.87
C ASN A 58 -40.08 -7.60 -4.52
N ASN A 59 -40.60 -6.87 -5.51
CA ASN A 59 -39.81 -5.93 -6.32
C ASN A 59 -39.46 -4.66 -5.54
N VAL A 60 -38.43 -4.73 -4.71
CA VAL A 60 -37.87 -3.61 -3.96
C VAL A 60 -37.14 -2.67 -4.93
N ARG A 61 -37.62 -1.42 -5.02
CA ARG A 61 -37.14 -0.41 -5.98
C ARG A 61 -35.99 0.42 -5.38
N PHE A 62 -34.80 -0.18 -5.35
CA PHE A 62 -33.59 0.48 -4.83
C PHE A 62 -33.19 1.71 -5.66
N ASP A 63 -33.44 1.69 -6.96
CA ASP A 63 -33.25 2.82 -7.87
C ASP A 63 -34.04 4.07 -7.45
N GLU A 64 -35.32 3.89 -7.10
CA GLU A 64 -36.15 4.97 -6.59
C GLU A 64 -35.65 5.47 -5.23
N LEU A 65 -35.28 4.56 -4.33
CA LEU A 65 -34.76 4.93 -3.02
C LEU A 65 -33.43 5.70 -3.12
N PHE A 66 -32.50 5.26 -3.96
CA PHE A 66 -31.23 5.94 -4.16
C PHE A 66 -31.41 7.31 -4.81
N SER A 67 -32.39 7.44 -5.71
CA SER A 67 -32.77 8.73 -6.31
C SER A 67 -33.39 9.67 -5.28
N GLN A 68 -34.30 9.17 -4.43
CA GLN A 68 -34.89 9.93 -3.31
C GLN A 68 -33.84 10.40 -2.30
N PHE A 69 -32.83 9.56 -2.06
CA PHE A 69 -31.71 9.90 -1.19
C PHE A 69 -30.70 10.82 -1.84
N ASP A 70 -30.79 11.07 -3.16
CA ASP A 70 -29.82 11.84 -3.92
C ASP A 70 -28.40 11.29 -3.72
N LEU A 71 -28.24 9.96 -3.87
CA LEU A 71 -26.93 9.31 -3.80
C LEU A 71 -26.20 9.47 -5.14
N THR A 72 -24.91 9.76 -5.07
CA THR A 72 -24.05 9.72 -6.27
C THR A 72 -23.85 8.28 -6.75
N ASP A 73 -23.53 8.07 -8.03
CA ASP A 73 -23.19 6.74 -8.57
C ASP A 73 -22.11 6.02 -7.74
N TYR A 74 -21.17 6.80 -7.21
CA TYR A 74 -20.13 6.31 -6.33
C TYR A 74 -20.68 5.84 -4.97
N GLN A 75 -21.53 6.63 -4.32
CA GLN A 75 -22.19 6.22 -3.07
C GLN A 75 -23.08 4.99 -3.29
N ILE A 76 -23.80 4.93 -4.41
CA ILE A 76 -24.60 3.77 -4.79
C ILE A 76 -23.73 2.51 -4.87
N SER A 77 -22.55 2.60 -5.49
CA SER A 77 -21.62 1.46 -5.60
C SER A 77 -21.17 0.94 -4.23
N VAL A 78 -20.84 1.86 -3.29
CA VAL A 78 -20.45 1.50 -1.92
C VAL A 78 -21.61 0.84 -1.16
N ILE A 79 -22.83 1.37 -1.30
CA ILE A 79 -24.02 0.82 -0.65
C ILE A 79 -24.42 -0.54 -1.24
N LEU A 80 -24.29 -0.73 -2.56
CA LEU A 80 -24.49 -2.02 -3.20
C LEU A 80 -23.43 -3.05 -2.78
N TYR A 81 -22.19 -2.60 -2.53
CA TYR A 81 -21.18 -3.47 -1.91
C TYR A 81 -21.62 -3.90 -0.50
N LEU A 82 -22.04 -2.97 0.37
CA LEU A 82 -22.56 -3.32 1.69
C LEU A 82 -23.74 -4.30 1.58
N LYS A 83 -24.68 -4.05 0.65
CA LYS A 83 -25.79 -4.97 0.36
C LYS A 83 -25.27 -6.38 0.04
N SER A 84 -24.32 -6.50 -0.89
CA SER A 84 -23.76 -7.79 -1.28
C SER A 84 -23.16 -8.54 -0.11
N VAL A 85 -22.52 -7.83 0.83
CA VAL A 85 -21.96 -8.43 2.05
C VAL A 85 -23.07 -8.91 2.98
N LEU A 86 -24.07 -8.09 3.27
CA LEU A 86 -25.13 -8.42 4.23
C LEU A 86 -26.10 -9.49 3.72
N THR A 87 -26.25 -9.59 2.40
CA THR A 87 -27.18 -10.54 1.75
C THR A 87 -26.52 -11.84 1.30
N ASP A 88 -25.19 -11.97 1.40
CA ASP A 88 -24.49 -13.22 1.08
C ASP A 88 -24.77 -14.28 2.15
N SER A 89 -25.59 -15.28 1.80
CA SER A 89 -25.95 -16.40 2.66
C SER A 89 -24.87 -17.49 2.77
N GLU A 90 -23.91 -17.53 1.85
CA GLU A 90 -22.79 -18.48 1.87
C GLU A 90 -21.71 -18.02 2.87
N PHE A 91 -21.63 -16.72 3.14
CA PHE A 91 -20.67 -16.15 4.09
C PHE A 91 -21.23 -16.09 5.53
N VAL A 92 -21.17 -17.21 6.25
CA VAL A 92 -21.69 -17.31 7.63
C VAL A 92 -20.74 -16.67 8.64
N VAL A 93 -21.28 -15.77 9.47
CA VAL A 93 -20.56 -15.08 10.57
C VAL A 93 -21.29 -15.35 11.88
N ARG A 94 -20.54 -15.46 12.98
CA ARG A 94 -21.08 -15.58 14.33
C ARG A 94 -20.60 -14.40 15.18
N ASP A 95 -21.45 -13.92 16.07
CA ASP A 95 -21.08 -12.90 17.04
C ASP A 95 -20.22 -13.46 18.18
N THR A 96 -19.90 -12.61 19.16
CA THR A 96 -19.06 -12.98 20.32
C THR A 96 -19.67 -14.08 21.19
N ASP A 97 -20.99 -14.26 21.15
CA ASP A 97 -21.72 -15.28 21.89
C ASP A 97 -21.91 -16.57 21.06
N GLY A 98 -21.37 -16.60 19.84
CA GLY A 98 -21.48 -17.72 18.90
C GLY A 98 -22.82 -17.76 18.17
N VAL A 99 -23.68 -16.76 18.31
CA VAL A 99 -24.97 -16.66 17.63
C VAL A 99 -24.73 -16.25 16.18
N MET A 100 -25.48 -16.87 15.26
CA MET A 100 -25.34 -16.57 13.84
C MET A 100 -25.82 -15.14 13.57
N VAL A 101 -24.95 -14.32 12.96
CA VAL A 101 -25.31 -12.98 12.52
C VAL A 101 -26.35 -13.08 11.41
N LYS A 102 -27.39 -12.24 11.49
CA LYS A 102 -28.48 -12.21 10.53
C LYS A 102 -27.93 -12.02 9.10
N THR A 103 -28.35 -12.90 8.19
CA THR A 103 -28.24 -12.64 6.74
C THR A 103 -29.48 -11.89 6.29
N TYR A 104 -29.29 -10.76 5.65
CA TYR A 104 -30.36 -9.89 5.18
C TYR A 104 -30.93 -10.45 3.88
N ASP A 105 -32.24 -10.29 3.68
CA ASP A 105 -32.80 -10.32 2.33
C ASP A 105 -32.86 -8.90 1.72
N ASN A 106 -33.36 -8.79 0.48
CA ASN A 106 -33.50 -7.49 -0.18
C ASN A 106 -34.45 -6.54 0.58
N HIS A 107 -35.49 -7.06 1.22
CA HIS A 107 -36.49 -6.25 1.94
C HIS A 107 -35.94 -5.74 3.27
N ASP A 108 -35.23 -6.57 4.01
CA ASP A 108 -34.51 -6.22 5.23
C ASP A 108 -33.49 -5.11 4.96
N PHE A 109 -32.71 -5.25 3.88
CA PHE A 109 -31.72 -4.23 3.51
C PHE A 109 -32.40 -2.93 3.09
N TYR A 110 -33.51 -3.01 2.36
CA TYR A 110 -34.31 -1.83 2.03
C TYR A 110 -34.89 -1.13 3.25
N LYS A 111 -35.41 -1.88 4.24
CA LYS A 111 -35.87 -1.33 5.52
C LYS A 111 -34.74 -0.68 6.30
N LEU A 112 -33.55 -1.29 6.32
CA LEU A 112 -32.36 -0.70 6.94
C LEU A 112 -32.09 0.69 6.35
N LEU A 113 -32.08 0.81 5.02
CA LEU A 113 -31.85 2.08 4.35
C LEU A 113 -33.01 3.07 4.49
N SER A 114 -34.23 2.67 4.14
CA SER A 114 -35.41 3.53 4.09
C SER A 114 -35.90 3.99 5.47
N THR A 115 -35.86 3.11 6.47
CA THR A 115 -36.51 3.34 7.77
C THR A 115 -35.51 3.67 8.86
N ILE A 116 -34.37 2.97 8.91
CA ILE A 116 -33.41 3.12 10.01
C ILE A 116 -32.36 4.19 9.72
N PHE A 117 -31.79 4.16 8.51
CA PHE A 117 -30.76 5.12 8.11
C PHE A 117 -31.40 6.41 7.60
N GLY A 118 -32.34 6.31 6.65
CA GLY A 118 -32.75 7.45 5.84
C GLY A 118 -31.61 7.99 4.99
N ALA A 119 -31.89 9.08 4.25
CA ALA A 119 -30.94 9.65 3.29
C ALA A 119 -29.60 10.07 3.93
N LEU A 120 -29.66 10.86 5.00
CA LEU A 120 -28.47 11.44 5.63
C LEU A 120 -27.52 10.35 6.16
N LYS A 121 -28.03 9.40 6.96
CA LYS A 121 -27.18 8.34 7.52
C LYS A 121 -26.65 7.40 6.44
N THR A 122 -27.44 7.14 5.39
CA THR A 122 -26.97 6.33 4.24
C THR A 122 -25.78 7.01 3.56
N LYS A 123 -25.84 8.32 3.31
CA LYS A 123 -24.70 9.10 2.77
C LYS A 123 -23.48 9.02 3.70
N THR A 124 -23.67 9.15 5.00
CA THR A 124 -22.57 9.07 5.99
C THR A 124 -21.93 7.69 6.00
N VAL A 125 -22.71 6.61 6.03
CA VAL A 125 -22.21 5.23 5.99
C VAL A 125 -21.45 4.96 4.69
N ALA A 126 -21.98 5.40 3.54
CA ALA A 126 -21.29 5.30 2.26
C ALA A 126 -19.95 6.05 2.30
N GLY A 127 -19.93 7.26 2.86
CA GLY A 127 -18.72 8.06 3.05
C GLY A 127 -17.68 7.37 3.95
N ASN A 128 -18.12 6.71 5.02
CA ASN A 128 -17.21 6.03 5.93
C ASN A 128 -16.54 4.82 5.26
N ILE A 129 -17.30 3.99 4.53
CA ILE A 129 -16.80 2.76 3.89
C ILE A 129 -16.03 3.04 2.59
N ALA A 130 -16.28 4.19 1.94
CA ALA A 130 -15.77 4.56 0.62
C ALA A 130 -14.28 4.29 0.41
N ALA A 131 -13.41 4.76 1.31
CA ALA A 131 -11.96 4.64 1.12
C ALA A 131 -11.51 3.17 1.05
N THR A 132 -12.06 2.32 1.92
CA THR A 132 -11.74 0.88 1.96
C THR A 132 -12.32 0.15 0.77
N PHE A 133 -13.54 0.49 0.35
CA PHE A 133 -14.14 -0.06 -0.87
C PHE A 133 -13.26 0.22 -2.10
N ASN A 134 -12.79 1.46 -2.26
CA ASN A 134 -11.89 1.83 -3.35
C ASN A 134 -10.57 1.05 -3.30
N ALA A 135 -9.96 0.95 -2.12
CA ALA A 135 -8.73 0.19 -1.95
C ALA A 135 -8.93 -1.29 -2.28
N LYS A 136 -10.05 -1.90 -1.88
CA LYS A 136 -10.42 -3.27 -2.27
C LYS A 136 -10.49 -3.42 -3.78
N VAL A 137 -11.25 -2.56 -4.47
CA VAL A 137 -11.42 -2.63 -5.93
C VAL A 137 -10.08 -2.46 -6.64
N ALA A 138 -9.25 -1.49 -6.20
CA ALA A 138 -7.91 -1.29 -6.75
C ALA A 138 -7.01 -2.51 -6.54
N ALA A 139 -7.02 -3.11 -5.34
CA ALA A 139 -6.29 -4.32 -5.02
C ALA A 139 -6.73 -5.51 -5.90
N GLU A 140 -8.03 -5.70 -6.07
CA GLU A 140 -8.61 -6.77 -6.90
C GLU A 140 -8.14 -6.66 -8.37
N VAL A 141 -8.24 -5.45 -8.93
CA VAL A 141 -7.76 -5.14 -10.29
C VAL A 141 -6.25 -5.34 -10.39
N ALA A 142 -5.48 -4.98 -9.36
CA ALA A 142 -4.03 -5.12 -9.36
C ALA A 142 -3.60 -6.60 -9.33
N VAL A 143 -4.21 -7.43 -8.48
CA VAL A 143 -3.96 -8.88 -8.41
C VAL A 143 -4.30 -9.56 -9.74
N ALA A 144 -5.37 -9.14 -10.41
CA ALA A 144 -5.75 -9.68 -11.71
C ALA A 144 -4.63 -9.52 -12.77
N LYS A 145 -3.88 -8.41 -12.72
CA LYS A 145 -2.78 -8.09 -13.64
C LYS A 145 -1.50 -8.89 -13.40
N VAL A 146 -1.32 -9.45 -12.21
CA VAL A 146 -0.15 -10.28 -11.89
C VAL A 146 -0.21 -11.58 -12.70
N ARG A 147 0.92 -12.01 -13.27
CA ARG A 147 1.03 -13.27 -14.03
C ARG A 147 0.77 -14.47 -13.10
N LYS A 148 0.20 -15.55 -13.64
CA LYS A 148 -0.03 -16.77 -12.86
C LYS A 148 1.30 -17.32 -12.33
N GLY A 149 1.35 -17.64 -11.04
CA GLY A 149 2.56 -18.07 -10.35
C GLY A 149 2.38 -18.03 -8.83
N VAL A 150 3.46 -18.31 -8.11
CA VAL A 150 3.48 -18.36 -6.64
C VAL A 150 3.08 -17.02 -6.04
N GLU A 151 3.58 -15.91 -6.60
CA GLU A 151 3.31 -14.55 -6.14
C GLU A 151 1.84 -14.16 -6.32
N LYS A 152 1.23 -14.53 -7.46
CA LYS A 152 -0.21 -14.30 -7.68
C LYS A 152 -1.04 -15.08 -6.66
N ASN A 153 -0.72 -16.35 -6.45
CA ASN A 153 -1.46 -17.18 -5.50
C ASN A 153 -1.38 -16.59 -4.08
N ALA A 154 -0.17 -16.22 -3.63
CA ALA A 154 0.03 -15.58 -2.32
C ALA A 154 -0.74 -14.26 -2.19
N LEU A 155 -0.76 -13.41 -3.23
CA LEU A 155 -1.54 -12.19 -3.23
C LEU A 155 -3.05 -12.44 -3.23
N SER A 156 -3.52 -13.41 -4.01
CA SER A 156 -4.93 -13.80 -4.05
C SER A 156 -5.40 -14.34 -2.71
N GLU A 157 -4.62 -15.21 -2.06
CA GLU A 157 -4.92 -15.73 -0.71
C GLU A 157 -4.99 -14.59 0.31
N ARG A 158 -4.00 -13.68 0.29
CA ARG A 158 -3.98 -12.52 1.19
C ARG A 158 -5.17 -11.58 0.94
N PHE A 159 -5.53 -11.35 -0.32
CA PHE A 159 -6.70 -10.56 -0.69
C PHE A 159 -7.98 -11.20 -0.18
N VAL A 160 -8.18 -12.51 -0.40
CA VAL A 160 -9.36 -13.24 0.08
C VAL A 160 -9.45 -13.16 1.60
N LYS A 161 -8.35 -13.34 2.32
CA LYS A 161 -8.32 -13.21 3.78
C LYS A 161 -8.75 -11.82 4.23
N ILE A 162 -8.11 -10.76 3.73
CA ILE A 162 -8.44 -9.37 4.12
C ILE A 162 -9.89 -9.03 3.77
N ASN A 163 -10.35 -9.48 2.60
CA ASN A 163 -11.74 -9.28 2.17
C ASN A 163 -12.72 -9.99 3.10
N ASN A 164 -12.47 -11.24 3.48
CA ASN A 164 -13.33 -11.96 4.41
C ASN A 164 -13.33 -11.32 5.80
N ASP A 165 -12.15 -10.97 6.34
CA ASP A 165 -12.03 -10.28 7.62
C ASP A 165 -12.85 -8.97 7.63
N TYR A 166 -12.79 -8.18 6.54
CA TYR A 166 -13.53 -6.92 6.44
C TYR A 166 -15.04 -7.11 6.25
N ARG A 167 -15.44 -8.12 5.46
CA ARG A 167 -16.85 -8.49 5.29
C ARG A 167 -17.49 -8.95 6.59
N GLU A 168 -16.75 -9.69 7.39
CA GLU A 168 -17.16 -10.10 8.73
C GLU A 168 -17.42 -8.89 9.62
N MET A 169 -16.50 -7.92 9.64
CA MET A 169 -16.68 -6.67 10.39
C MET A 169 -17.94 -5.90 9.95
N LEU A 170 -18.23 -5.84 8.65
CA LEU A 170 -19.43 -5.19 8.12
C LEU A 170 -20.71 -5.93 8.56
N LYS A 171 -20.71 -7.27 8.52
CA LYS A 171 -21.83 -8.07 9.01
C LYS A 171 -22.06 -7.87 10.52
N LEU A 172 -21.00 -7.95 11.32
CA LEU A 172 -21.07 -7.73 12.78
C LEU A 172 -21.53 -6.32 13.13
N ALA A 173 -21.10 -5.30 12.38
CA ALA A 173 -21.57 -3.95 12.58
C ALA A 173 -23.07 -3.78 12.27
N CYS A 174 -23.66 -4.67 11.45
CA CYS A 174 -25.06 -4.65 11.05
C CYS A 174 -25.88 -5.81 11.64
N ASP A 175 -25.40 -6.48 12.68
CA ASP A 175 -26.10 -7.59 13.33
C ASP A 175 -27.47 -7.18 13.92
N ASP A 176 -27.51 -6.02 14.58
CA ASP A 176 -28.71 -5.32 15.05
C ASP A 176 -28.96 -4.11 14.14
N PRO A 177 -30.00 -4.16 13.29
CA PRO A 177 -30.36 -3.06 12.40
C PRO A 177 -30.47 -1.71 13.11
N LYS A 178 -30.98 -1.67 14.36
CA LYS A 178 -31.21 -0.43 15.10
C LYS A 178 -29.91 0.24 15.55
N GLN A 179 -28.86 -0.55 15.78
CA GLN A 179 -27.55 -0.07 16.21
C GLN A 179 -26.57 0.08 15.03
N ALA A 180 -26.91 -0.47 13.86
CA ALA A 180 -26.02 -0.55 12.72
C ALA A 180 -25.39 0.78 12.31
N TYR A 181 -26.16 1.87 12.30
CA TYR A 181 -25.61 3.19 12.00
C TYR A 181 -24.53 3.58 13.01
N THR A 182 -24.83 3.51 14.30
CA THR A 182 -23.91 3.91 15.37
C THR A 182 -22.64 3.08 15.33
N LYS A 183 -22.74 1.75 15.15
CA LYS A 183 -21.57 0.87 15.02
C LYS A 183 -20.73 1.20 13.78
N LEU A 184 -21.38 1.46 12.64
CA LEU A 184 -20.67 1.77 11.39
C LEU A 184 -19.98 3.13 11.37
N ILE A 185 -20.26 4.04 12.30
CA ILE A 185 -19.63 5.36 12.38
C ILE A 185 -18.85 5.57 13.68
N ASP A 186 -18.78 4.58 14.56
CA ASP A 186 -18.01 4.70 15.79
C ASP A 186 -16.49 4.71 15.53
N SER A 187 -15.74 5.08 16.56
CA SER A 187 -14.28 5.18 16.47
C SER A 187 -13.59 3.82 16.29
N HIS A 188 -14.19 2.74 16.80
CA HIS A 188 -13.66 1.39 16.70
C HIS A 188 -13.77 0.88 15.26
N PHE A 189 -14.95 0.96 14.66
CA PHE A 189 -15.18 0.62 13.27
C PHE A 189 -14.38 1.51 12.33
N THR A 190 -14.28 2.81 12.63
CA THR A 190 -13.42 3.73 11.86
C THR A 190 -11.96 3.25 11.83
N LYS A 191 -11.43 2.77 12.96
CA LYS A 191 -10.08 2.21 13.03
C LYS A 191 -9.96 0.91 12.22
N LEU A 192 -10.90 -0.03 12.38
CA LEU A 192 -10.93 -1.27 11.61
C LEU A 192 -10.96 -0.99 10.09
N ASN A 193 -11.74 0.01 9.69
CA ASN A 193 -11.86 0.44 8.32
C ASN A 193 -10.56 1.05 7.78
N MET A 194 -9.87 1.88 8.58
CA MET A 194 -8.53 2.37 8.24
C MET A 194 -7.52 1.22 8.10
N ASP A 195 -7.53 0.25 9.01
CA ASP A 195 -6.63 -0.91 8.98
C ASP A 195 -6.87 -1.77 7.73
N ALA A 196 -8.12 -2.03 7.37
CA ALA A 196 -8.48 -2.75 6.15
C ALA A 196 -8.03 -1.99 4.88
N ASN A 197 -8.26 -0.67 4.83
CA ASN A 197 -7.82 0.19 3.74
C ASN A 197 -6.29 0.11 3.54
N ILE A 198 -5.49 0.19 4.61
CA ILE A 198 -4.04 0.05 4.56
C ILE A 198 -3.63 -1.31 3.99
N LYS A 199 -4.27 -2.39 4.45
CA LYS A 199 -4.00 -3.76 4.00
C LYS A 199 -4.33 -3.98 2.52
N PHE A 200 -5.43 -3.42 2.02
CA PHE A 200 -5.76 -3.49 0.58
C PHE A 200 -4.78 -2.67 -0.26
N LYS A 201 -4.43 -1.46 0.15
CA LYS A 201 -3.40 -0.66 -0.55
C LYS A 201 -2.06 -1.38 -0.62
N ALA A 202 -1.67 -2.10 0.42
CA ALA A 202 -0.46 -2.93 0.39
C ALA A 202 -0.52 -4.00 -0.71
N ILE A 203 -1.68 -4.65 -0.93
CA ILE A 203 -1.86 -5.59 -2.06
C ILE A 203 -1.69 -4.90 -3.41
N GLU A 204 -2.29 -3.72 -3.59
CA GLU A 204 -2.13 -2.94 -4.81
C GLU A 204 -0.65 -2.63 -5.08
N TYR A 205 0.07 -2.21 -4.05
CA TYR A 205 1.50 -1.86 -4.14
C TYR A 205 2.37 -3.08 -4.45
N ASP A 206 2.17 -4.20 -3.75
CA ASP A 206 2.89 -5.46 -4.02
C ASP A 206 2.65 -5.95 -5.44
N SER A 207 1.40 -5.88 -5.92
CA SER A 207 1.05 -6.29 -7.29
C SER A 207 1.76 -5.44 -8.33
N ALA A 208 1.82 -4.13 -8.12
CA ALA A 208 2.55 -3.21 -9.00
C ALA A 208 4.06 -3.47 -8.99
N LEU A 209 4.65 -3.77 -7.82
CA LEU A 209 6.05 -4.19 -7.70
C LEU A 209 6.32 -5.46 -8.51
N ILE A 210 5.47 -6.48 -8.37
CA ILE A 210 5.67 -7.75 -9.07
C ILE A 210 5.65 -7.53 -10.59
N VAL A 211 4.62 -6.85 -11.10
CA VAL A 211 4.45 -6.64 -12.54
C VAL A 211 5.55 -5.75 -13.13
N LYS A 212 5.92 -4.67 -12.44
CA LYS A 212 6.87 -3.67 -12.99
C LYS A 212 8.32 -4.07 -12.78
N ILE A 213 8.62 -4.86 -11.75
CA ILE A 213 9.98 -5.08 -11.27
C ILE A 213 10.29 -6.58 -11.22
N PHE A 214 9.58 -7.38 -10.42
CA PHE A 214 9.99 -8.77 -10.20
C PHE A 214 9.93 -9.61 -11.47
N ASP A 215 8.82 -9.52 -12.22
CA ASP A 215 8.62 -10.25 -13.47
C ASP A 215 9.60 -9.76 -14.55
N LYS A 216 9.95 -8.48 -14.54
CA LYS A 216 10.83 -7.86 -15.53
C LYS A 216 12.30 -8.24 -15.34
N PHE A 217 12.74 -8.41 -14.09
CA PHE A 217 14.14 -8.63 -13.76
C PHE A 217 14.44 -10.03 -13.21
N ASN A 218 13.42 -10.88 -13.09
CA ASN A 218 13.52 -12.26 -12.61
C ASN A 218 14.30 -12.37 -11.29
N LEU A 219 13.87 -11.57 -10.31
CA LEU A 219 14.55 -11.47 -9.03
C LEU A 219 14.45 -12.76 -8.22
N THR A 220 15.52 -13.09 -7.49
CA THR A 220 15.57 -14.13 -6.47
C THR A 220 14.72 -13.75 -5.24
N THR A 221 14.44 -14.70 -4.36
CA THR A 221 13.66 -14.48 -3.13
C THR A 221 14.31 -13.42 -2.24
N GLU A 222 15.63 -13.43 -2.11
CA GLU A 222 16.40 -12.51 -1.30
C GLU A 222 16.43 -11.09 -1.91
N GLU A 223 16.56 -10.99 -3.24
CA GLU A 223 16.46 -9.71 -3.95
C GLU A 223 15.06 -9.11 -3.80
N LYS A 224 14.00 -9.93 -3.88
CA LYS A 224 12.62 -9.49 -3.62
C LYS A 224 12.46 -8.96 -2.19
N ARG A 225 13.02 -9.67 -1.19
CA ARG A 225 13.02 -9.23 0.22
C ARG A 225 13.67 -7.86 0.39
N ALA A 226 14.81 -7.62 -0.24
CA ALA A 226 15.49 -6.33 -0.19
C ALA A 226 14.68 -5.20 -0.84
N VAL A 227 14.04 -5.45 -1.99
CA VAL A 227 13.16 -4.46 -2.63
C VAL A 227 11.92 -4.16 -1.79
N TYR A 228 11.33 -5.19 -1.16
CA TYR A 228 10.22 -4.99 -0.23
C TYR A 228 10.63 -4.17 0.99
N TYR A 229 11.80 -4.47 1.58
CA TYR A 229 12.32 -3.70 2.70
C TYR A 229 12.52 -2.22 2.34
N LEU A 230 13.15 -1.93 1.18
CA LEU A 230 13.29 -0.56 0.69
C LEU A 230 11.93 0.13 0.55
N ARG A 231 10.93 -0.55 -0.03
CA ARG A 231 9.60 0.03 -0.14
C ARG A 231 9.04 0.39 1.24
N ASP A 232 9.08 -0.53 2.18
CA ASP A 232 8.44 -0.37 3.50
C ASP A 232 9.10 0.72 4.35
N VAL A 233 10.40 0.94 4.16
CA VAL A 233 11.12 2.03 4.83
C VAL A 233 10.77 3.40 4.23
N ILE A 234 10.53 3.46 2.92
CA ILE A 234 10.45 4.72 2.18
C ILE A 234 9.02 5.21 1.99
N ILE A 235 8.06 4.31 1.69
CA ILE A 235 6.65 4.70 1.55
C ILE A 235 6.16 5.33 2.87
N ASP A 236 5.35 6.38 2.74
CA ASP A 236 4.81 7.18 3.83
C ASP A 236 5.83 8.03 4.60
N SER A 237 7.12 7.98 4.21
CA SER A 237 8.12 8.93 4.70
C SER A 237 7.81 10.35 4.23
N LYS A 238 7.98 11.33 5.12
CA LYS A 238 7.72 12.74 4.83
C LYS A 238 9.02 13.45 4.46
N PHE A 239 9.01 14.14 3.33
CA PHE A 239 10.14 14.89 2.79
C PHE A 239 9.80 16.37 2.63
N ILE A 240 10.76 17.25 2.91
CA ILE A 240 10.61 18.69 2.69
C ILE A 240 10.97 18.99 1.25
N VAL A 241 10.00 19.37 0.43
CA VAL A 241 10.20 19.74 -0.97
C VAL A 241 10.26 21.26 -1.08
N PHE A 242 11.34 21.78 -1.66
CA PHE A 242 11.48 23.20 -1.96
C PHE A 242 10.94 23.51 -3.36
N TYR A 243 10.17 24.59 -3.47
CA TYR A 243 9.65 25.07 -4.75
C TYR A 243 9.57 26.59 -4.73
N TYR A 244 9.58 27.21 -5.91
CA TYR A 244 9.48 28.66 -6.04
C TYR A 244 8.06 29.08 -6.39
N VAL A 245 7.57 30.11 -5.70
CA VAL A 245 6.36 30.85 -6.12
C VAL A 245 6.79 32.29 -6.38
N GLY A 246 6.96 32.63 -7.66
CA GLY A 246 7.66 33.85 -8.05
C GLY A 246 9.16 33.75 -7.73
N HIS A 247 9.70 34.71 -6.97
CA HIS A 247 11.10 34.73 -6.52
C HIS A 247 11.30 34.24 -5.09
N GLU A 248 10.23 33.80 -4.40
CA GLU A 248 10.32 33.33 -3.02
C GLU A 248 10.43 31.80 -2.94
N PRO A 249 11.45 31.27 -2.25
CA PRO A 249 11.53 29.84 -1.95
C PRO A 249 10.48 29.48 -0.90
N LYS A 250 9.60 28.53 -1.24
CA LYS A 250 8.65 27.90 -0.33
C LYS A 250 9.03 26.44 -0.12
N TYR A 251 8.53 25.87 0.96
CA TYR A 251 8.65 24.44 1.21
C TYR A 251 7.28 23.83 1.48
N SER A 252 7.14 22.55 1.15
CA SER A 252 5.99 21.73 1.53
C SER A 252 6.46 20.37 2.02
N LEU A 253 5.72 19.79 2.96
CA LEU A 253 5.91 18.39 3.33
C LEU A 253 5.19 17.52 2.30
N LYS A 254 5.95 16.75 1.53
CA LYS A 254 5.43 15.73 0.63
C LYS A 254 5.62 14.35 1.25
N THR A 255 4.55 13.58 1.32
CA THR A 255 4.61 12.16 1.68
C THR A 255 5.03 11.36 0.45
N TYR A 256 6.02 10.49 0.60
CA TYR A 256 6.51 9.64 -0.48
C TYR A 256 5.55 8.50 -0.75
N THR A 257 5.07 8.41 -1.99
CA THR A 257 4.00 7.48 -2.37
C THR A 257 4.55 6.22 -3.02
N SER A 258 3.71 5.19 -3.13
CA SER A 258 4.01 4.00 -3.93
C SER A 258 4.33 4.33 -5.39
N ASN A 259 3.69 5.34 -5.96
CA ASN A 259 3.98 5.79 -7.32
C ASN A 259 5.36 6.44 -7.42
N ASP A 260 5.75 7.26 -6.44
CA ASP A 260 7.10 7.84 -6.37
C ASP A 260 8.15 6.71 -6.27
N PHE A 261 7.90 5.70 -5.43
CA PHE A 261 8.78 4.53 -5.28
C PHE A 261 8.91 3.75 -6.58
N HIS A 262 7.79 3.39 -7.22
CA HIS A 262 7.82 2.67 -8.48
C HIS A 262 8.52 3.45 -9.58
N TYR A 263 8.26 4.76 -9.68
CA TYR A 263 8.96 5.63 -10.63
C TYR A 263 10.47 5.60 -10.37
N LEU A 264 10.90 5.86 -9.13
CA LEU A 264 12.30 5.94 -8.80
C LEU A 264 13.03 4.60 -8.97
N ILE A 265 12.44 3.50 -8.51
CA ILE A 265 13.00 2.17 -8.73
C ILE A 265 13.07 1.86 -10.24
N SER A 266 11.99 2.05 -10.99
CA SER A 266 11.92 1.74 -12.43
C SER A 266 12.78 2.62 -13.33
N LYS A 267 13.07 3.87 -12.94
CA LYS A 267 13.89 4.81 -13.73
C LYS A 267 15.34 4.87 -13.31
N ILE A 268 15.60 4.94 -12.00
CA ILE A 268 16.91 5.30 -11.46
C ILE A 268 17.71 4.05 -11.13
N VAL A 269 17.05 3.07 -10.53
CA VAL A 269 17.71 1.84 -10.13
C VAL A 269 17.82 0.91 -11.34
N PHE A 270 16.80 0.87 -12.20
CA PHE A 270 16.77 0.01 -13.40
C PHE A 270 17.42 0.61 -14.66
N GLY A 271 18.71 0.93 -14.53
CA GLY A 271 19.69 0.98 -15.62
C GLY A 271 20.89 0.11 -15.19
N THR A 272 21.08 -1.04 -15.84
CA THR A 272 21.81 -2.23 -15.35
C THR A 272 23.20 -1.99 -14.73
N ASN A 273 23.55 -2.84 -13.76
CA ASN A 273 24.63 -2.83 -12.74
C ASN A 273 24.30 -2.12 -11.42
N LYS A 274 23.78 -0.89 -11.44
CA LYS A 274 23.49 -0.15 -10.19
C LYS A 274 22.40 -0.80 -9.35
N PHE A 275 21.32 -1.33 -9.97
CA PHE A 275 20.30 -2.10 -9.26
C PHE A 275 20.89 -3.26 -8.46
N LYS A 276 21.70 -4.10 -9.10
CA LYS A 276 22.31 -5.23 -8.41
C LYS A 276 23.18 -4.79 -7.24
N MET A 277 23.92 -3.69 -7.38
CA MET A 277 24.75 -3.16 -6.28
C MET A 277 23.90 -2.65 -5.11
N VAL A 278 22.85 -1.88 -5.39
CA VAL A 278 21.89 -1.40 -4.38
C VAL A 278 21.23 -2.58 -3.68
N THR A 279 20.65 -3.51 -4.44
CA THR A 279 19.97 -4.68 -3.90
C THR A 279 20.92 -5.57 -3.11
N ASN A 280 22.14 -5.82 -3.59
CA ASN A 280 23.15 -6.60 -2.85
C ASN A 280 23.58 -5.91 -1.56
N ASN A 281 23.73 -4.58 -1.54
CA ASN A 281 24.07 -3.84 -0.34
C ASN A 281 22.97 -3.97 0.72
N VAL A 282 21.71 -3.79 0.31
CA VAL A 282 20.55 -3.95 1.18
C VAL A 282 20.44 -5.40 1.67
N MET A 283 20.57 -6.38 0.78
CA MET A 283 20.57 -7.81 1.12
C MET A 283 21.67 -8.16 2.14
N GLY A 284 22.90 -7.67 1.92
CA GLY A 284 24.02 -7.89 2.82
C GLY A 284 23.76 -7.29 4.20
N THR A 285 23.17 -6.10 4.25
CA THR A 285 22.77 -5.46 5.51
C THR A 285 21.67 -6.23 6.23
N LEU A 286 20.62 -6.67 5.52
CA LEU A 286 19.54 -7.48 6.10
C LEU A 286 20.03 -8.83 6.62
N LYS A 287 20.97 -9.47 5.90
CA LYS A 287 21.60 -10.70 6.36
C LYS A 287 22.41 -10.48 7.64
N ALA A 288 23.25 -9.44 7.68
CA ALA A 288 24.03 -9.11 8.87
C ALA A 288 23.12 -8.77 10.06
N GLN A 289 22.00 -8.09 9.81
CA GLN A 289 20.96 -7.80 10.78
C GLN A 289 20.36 -9.09 11.38
N ASP A 290 19.92 -10.03 10.54
CA ASP A 290 19.37 -11.31 10.98
C ASP A 290 20.40 -12.11 11.82
N GLU A 291 21.66 -12.14 11.39
CA GLU A 291 22.74 -12.85 12.09
C GLU A 291 23.11 -12.20 13.44
N ALA A 292 23.11 -10.87 13.52
CA ALA A 292 23.35 -10.13 14.76
C ALA A 292 22.23 -10.40 15.78
N LEU A 293 20.97 -10.32 15.35
CA LEU A 293 19.81 -10.61 16.21
C LEU A 293 19.82 -12.06 16.70
N ALA A 294 20.15 -13.02 15.83
CA ALA A 294 20.30 -14.41 16.22
C ALA A 294 21.39 -14.60 17.28
N ALA A 295 22.54 -13.93 17.15
CA ALA A 295 23.62 -13.99 18.13
C ALA A 295 23.23 -13.35 19.47
N ILE A 296 22.55 -12.20 19.47
CA ILE A 296 22.04 -11.56 20.70
C ILE A 296 21.08 -12.50 21.43
N ASN A 297 20.23 -13.21 20.69
CA ASN A 297 19.24 -14.10 21.28
C ASN A 297 19.84 -15.31 22.02
N MET A 298 21.08 -15.69 21.70
CA MET A 298 21.80 -16.77 22.38
C MET A 298 22.37 -16.36 23.75
N ILE A 299 22.50 -15.06 24.02
CA ILE A 299 23.07 -14.57 25.29
C ILE A 299 22.13 -14.88 26.45
N ASN A 300 22.69 -15.51 27.50
CA ASN A 300 21.95 -15.85 28.72
C ASN A 300 21.85 -14.67 29.72
N ASP A 301 22.87 -13.81 29.77
CA ASP A 301 22.84 -12.61 30.61
C ASP A 301 21.84 -11.59 30.03
N ILE A 302 20.76 -11.36 30.78
CA ILE A 302 19.66 -10.47 30.37
C ILE A 302 20.14 -9.02 30.22
N SER A 303 21.03 -8.56 31.10
CA SER A 303 21.53 -7.18 31.06
C SER A 303 22.39 -6.94 29.81
N GLU A 304 23.28 -7.88 29.48
CA GLU A 304 24.08 -7.78 28.26
C GLU A 304 23.22 -7.93 26.99
N LYS A 305 22.21 -8.82 27.03
CA LYS A 305 21.24 -8.99 25.95
C LYS A 305 20.45 -7.71 25.70
N ASP A 306 19.96 -7.05 26.74
CA ASP A 306 19.20 -5.79 26.64
C ASP A 306 20.08 -4.66 26.11
N ARG A 307 21.34 -4.56 26.60
CA ARG A 307 22.30 -3.56 26.11
C ARG A 307 22.57 -3.73 24.61
N LEU A 308 22.82 -4.96 24.15
CA LEU A 308 23.08 -5.24 22.73
C LEU A 308 21.83 -5.06 21.87
N ASN A 309 20.64 -5.41 22.38
CA ASN A 309 19.37 -5.11 21.71
C ASN A 309 19.16 -3.60 21.53
N ALA A 310 19.46 -2.78 22.52
CA ALA A 310 19.38 -1.33 22.40
C ALA A 310 20.34 -0.79 21.33
N ASN A 311 21.58 -1.31 21.28
CA ASN A 311 22.54 -0.94 20.23
C ASN A 311 22.07 -1.37 18.83
N TYR A 312 21.55 -2.60 18.72
CA TYR A 312 20.95 -3.12 17.49
C TYR A 312 19.82 -2.22 16.97
N LEU A 313 18.87 -1.84 17.84
CA LEU A 313 17.75 -0.97 17.47
C LEU A 313 18.21 0.42 17.04
N LYS A 314 19.24 0.96 17.69
CA LYS A 314 19.84 2.23 17.29
C LYS A 314 20.40 2.16 15.86
N ILE A 315 21.18 1.11 15.55
CA ILE A 315 21.78 0.94 14.22
C ILE A 315 20.70 0.68 13.16
N ASP A 316 19.66 -0.10 13.48
CA ASP A 316 18.51 -0.34 12.59
C ASP A 316 17.75 0.96 12.26
N ASN A 317 17.47 1.79 13.27
CA ASN A 317 16.84 3.09 13.07
C ASN A 317 17.73 4.03 12.24
N ASP A 318 19.03 4.10 12.55
CA ASP A 318 19.98 4.91 11.79
C ASP A 318 20.05 4.46 10.32
N TYR A 319 19.95 3.15 10.04
CA TYR A 319 19.93 2.63 8.68
C TYR A 319 18.66 3.04 7.94
N LYS A 320 17.49 2.92 8.58
CA LYS A 320 16.21 3.33 8.02
C LYS A 320 16.20 4.82 7.67
N GLU A 321 16.73 5.67 8.55
CA GLU A 321 16.85 7.10 8.27
C GLU A 321 17.85 7.39 7.13
N ALA A 322 18.99 6.69 7.08
CA ALA A 322 19.93 6.82 5.97
C ALA A 322 19.29 6.43 4.63
N LEU A 323 18.50 5.35 4.59
CA LEU A 323 17.74 4.97 3.41
C LEU A 323 16.73 6.06 3.02
N LYS A 324 15.95 6.60 3.96
CA LYS A 324 15.02 7.71 3.68
C LYS A 324 15.74 8.90 3.07
N LEU A 325 16.86 9.33 3.66
CA LEU A 325 17.67 10.43 3.14
C LEU A 325 18.18 10.16 1.72
N ALA A 326 18.61 8.94 1.42
CA ALA A 326 19.07 8.61 0.07
C ALA A 326 17.97 8.75 -0.99
N PHE A 327 16.71 8.47 -0.64
CA PHE A 327 15.57 8.62 -1.54
C PHE A 327 15.09 10.08 -1.67
N TYR A 328 15.66 11.01 -0.90
CA TYR A 328 15.39 12.45 -1.04
C TYR A 328 15.94 13.03 -2.34
N ASP A 329 17.13 12.60 -2.75
CA ASP A 329 17.81 13.05 -3.97
C ASP A 329 17.82 11.90 -5.01
N PRO A 330 16.88 11.93 -5.99
CA PRO A 330 16.77 10.89 -6.99
C PRO A 330 18.06 10.69 -7.81
N ASP A 331 18.89 11.72 -7.97
CA ASP A 331 20.11 11.62 -8.78
C ASP A 331 21.25 10.91 -8.03
N LYS A 332 21.21 10.91 -6.70
CA LYS A 332 22.26 10.34 -5.83
C LYS A 332 21.87 9.04 -5.14
N VAL A 333 20.58 8.71 -5.09
CA VAL A 333 20.03 7.54 -4.38
C VAL A 333 20.84 6.26 -4.55
N CYS A 334 21.25 5.91 -5.78
CA CYS A 334 22.06 4.71 -6.01
C CYS A 334 23.45 4.82 -5.38
N ALA A 335 24.13 5.95 -5.54
CA ALA A 335 25.47 6.15 -5.01
C ALA A 335 25.46 6.15 -3.49
N GLU A 336 24.47 6.80 -2.88
CA GLU A 336 24.32 6.87 -1.42
C GLU A 336 24.04 5.49 -0.83
N ILE A 337 23.07 4.73 -1.36
CA ILE A 337 22.78 3.38 -0.84
C ILE A 337 23.98 2.45 -1.03
N ILE A 338 24.68 2.51 -2.17
CA ILE A 338 25.87 1.67 -2.41
C ILE A 338 26.99 2.00 -1.40
N ALA A 339 27.13 3.27 -1.03
CA ALA A 339 28.16 3.72 -0.08
C ALA A 339 27.81 3.43 1.39
N MET A 340 26.55 3.08 1.70
CA MET A 340 26.15 2.69 3.05
C MET A 340 26.86 1.39 3.46
N ASN A 341 27.44 1.37 4.65
CA ASN A 341 28.12 0.20 5.19
C ASN A 341 27.54 -0.23 6.55
N TYR A 342 26.22 -0.41 6.58
CA TYR A 342 25.53 -0.84 7.81
C TYR A 342 25.70 -2.33 8.09
N ALA A 343 25.99 -3.15 7.07
CA ALA A 343 26.33 -4.55 7.26
C ALA A 343 27.49 -4.75 8.26
N ASN A 344 28.56 -3.95 8.15
CA ASN A 344 29.69 -4.02 9.08
C ASN A 344 29.30 -3.65 10.52
N LYS A 345 28.40 -2.67 10.69
CA LYS A 345 27.91 -2.27 12.03
C LYS A 345 27.13 -3.40 12.71
N PHE A 346 26.31 -4.13 11.97
CA PHE A 346 25.63 -5.32 12.51
C PHE A 346 26.60 -6.49 12.73
N GLU A 347 27.62 -6.63 11.88
CA GLU A 347 28.68 -7.64 12.09
C GLU A 347 29.44 -7.42 13.40
N GLU A 348 29.74 -6.16 13.75
CA GLU A 348 30.37 -5.79 15.01
C GLU A 348 29.52 -6.22 16.22
N ILE A 349 28.20 -5.97 16.17
CA ILE A 349 27.26 -6.44 17.20
C ILE A 349 27.29 -7.97 17.30
N LYS A 350 27.29 -8.68 16.17
CA LYS A 350 27.33 -10.15 16.15
C LYS A 350 28.59 -10.69 16.82
N ILE A 351 29.75 -10.09 16.53
CA ILE A 351 31.04 -10.48 17.11
C ILE A 351 31.01 -10.23 18.63
N GLU A 352 30.53 -9.06 19.06
CA GLU A 352 30.41 -8.73 20.48
C GLU A 352 29.49 -9.71 21.22
N ALA A 353 28.31 -10.00 20.65
CA ALA A 353 27.36 -10.96 21.21
C ALA A 353 27.97 -12.36 21.40
N ARG A 354 28.73 -12.86 20.42
CA ARG A 354 29.40 -14.17 20.49
C ARG A 354 30.52 -14.24 21.52
N VAL A 355 31.16 -13.12 21.83
CA VAL A 355 32.16 -13.06 22.91
C VAL A 355 31.46 -13.17 24.27
N ARG A 356 30.31 -12.50 24.42
CA ARG A 356 29.52 -12.49 25.66
C ARG A 356 28.83 -13.81 25.95
N ASP A 357 28.40 -14.55 24.93
CA ASP A 357 27.82 -15.89 25.09
C ASP A 357 28.82 -16.92 25.68
N LYS A 358 30.12 -16.71 25.45
CA LYS A 358 31.20 -17.60 25.93
C LYS A 358 31.77 -17.23 27.29
N SER A 359 31.36 -16.09 27.84
CA SER A 359 31.82 -15.57 29.14
C SER A 359 30.78 -15.90 30.20
#